data_AF-A0A4Z1KU28-F1
#
_entry.id   AF-A0A4Z1KU28-F1
#
_cell.length_a   1.000
_cell.length_b   1.000
_cell.length_c   1.000
_cell.angle_alpha   90.00
_cell.angle_beta   90.00
_cell.angle_gamma   90.00
#
_symmetry.space_group_name_H-M   'P 1'
#
loop_
_entity.id
_entity.type
_entity.pdbx_description
1 polymer ?
#
loop_
_entity_poly.entity_id
_entity_poly.type
_entity_poly.pdbx_seq_one_letter_code
_entity_poly.pdbx_strand_id
1 'polypeptide(L)'
;MAQKKMYLTGGIGAIKQWEGFGIDCFLPSGTDEGGCYSETCASIGVMMLAERLLQIDLDAKYADIMELCFYNAGSIGMLDDGSKFTYANQLASSDTDLSRRADWFKCACCPPNVARLLGYIGGHLWTSSSDEKKNTAEINVHTYASAVLSIPVGRHTVQLEQKTDWPWDGNIQFELKSLEAITTTIRLRIPGWAKDRTISPEFDRYASKVTKGYLTLPPEYLKTNLSFQLNITLKPRFISPHPYTNQNIIALARGPIIYCVEDFDNPWSLVLDTECEITETDVNSAEPYKELTVRDGATLLKVPESSGPYLAHNKNNFAKVDI
;
A
#
# COMPACT_ATOMS: atom_id res chain seq x y z
N MET A 1 -8.33 15.50 -3.75
CA MET A 1 -7.11 15.02 -3.07
C MET A 1 -6.51 13.84 -3.84
N ALA A 2 -7.04 12.62 -3.70
CA ALA A 2 -6.43 11.39 -4.25
C ALA A 2 -6.10 11.42 -5.75
N GLN A 3 -6.92 12.05 -6.59
CA GLN A 3 -6.71 12.05 -8.04
C GLN A 3 -5.69 13.08 -8.56
N LYS A 4 -5.32 14.09 -7.75
CA LYS A 4 -4.57 15.26 -8.25
C LYS A 4 -3.49 15.79 -7.32
N LYS A 5 -3.52 15.44 -6.03
CA LYS A 5 -2.66 16.05 -5.00
C LYS A 5 -2.14 15.02 -3.99
N MET A 6 -2.05 13.76 -4.40
CA MET A 6 -1.54 12.66 -3.59
C MET A 6 -0.39 12.01 -4.36
N TYR A 7 0.70 11.78 -3.65
CA TYR A 7 1.85 11.04 -4.18
C TYR A 7 1.49 9.58 -4.38
N LEU A 8 2.24 8.89 -5.24
CA LEU A 8 2.04 7.46 -5.49
C LEU A 8 2.14 6.61 -4.21
N THR A 9 2.89 7.08 -3.21
CA THR A 9 3.05 6.45 -1.89
C THR A 9 1.89 6.74 -0.92
N GLY A 10 0.80 7.37 -1.38
CA GLY A 10 -0.31 7.80 -0.52
C GLY A 10 -0.01 9.05 0.32
N GLY A 11 1.22 9.56 0.27
CA GLY A 11 1.61 10.81 0.94
C GLY A 11 0.91 12.04 0.37
N ILE A 12 0.74 13.06 1.19
CA ILE A 12 0.13 14.34 0.81
C ILE A 12 0.93 15.53 1.35
N GLY A 13 0.80 16.68 0.68
CA GLY A 13 1.54 17.89 1.00
C GLY A 13 2.79 17.99 0.12
N ALA A 14 2.74 18.88 -0.86
CA ALA A 14 3.85 19.08 -1.80
C ALA A 14 4.80 20.19 -1.31
N ILE A 15 4.32 21.11 -0.47
CA ILE A 15 5.02 22.36 -0.16
C ILE A 15 5.55 22.35 1.27
N LYS A 16 6.88 22.43 1.39
CA LYS A 16 7.61 22.38 2.67
C LYS A 16 7.36 23.62 3.55
N GLN A 17 7.18 24.79 2.95
CA GLN A 17 7.10 26.08 3.65
C GLN A 17 5.87 26.20 4.56
N TRP A 18 4.78 25.53 4.23
CA TRP A 18 3.53 25.56 5.00
C TRP A 18 2.93 24.16 5.20
N GLU A 19 3.73 23.11 4.98
CA GLU A 19 3.38 21.71 5.26
C GLU A 19 2.06 21.30 4.59
N GLY A 20 1.86 21.71 3.33
CA GLY A 20 0.54 21.68 2.72
C GLY A 20 0.49 21.41 1.23
N PHE A 21 -0.73 21.40 0.71
CA PHE A 21 -0.99 21.15 -0.70
C PHE A 21 -0.41 22.23 -1.61
N GLY A 22 0.09 21.80 -2.77
CA GLY A 22 0.36 22.67 -3.91
C GLY A 22 -0.86 22.80 -4.83
N ILE A 23 -0.61 23.26 -6.06
CA ILE A 23 -1.61 23.25 -7.14
C ILE A 23 -1.92 21.82 -7.62
N ASP A 24 -3.01 21.66 -8.37
CA ASP A 24 -3.36 20.35 -8.95
C ASP A 24 -2.20 19.80 -9.79
N CYS A 25 -1.88 18.52 -9.61
CA CYS A 25 -0.83 17.76 -10.29
C CYS A 25 0.61 18.23 -10.04
N PHE A 26 0.85 19.23 -9.18
CA PHE A 26 2.20 19.56 -8.73
C PHE A 26 2.64 18.60 -7.63
N LEU A 27 3.39 17.57 -8.02
CA LEU A 27 3.82 16.46 -7.16
C LEU A 27 5.32 16.17 -7.33
N PRO A 28 6.22 17.13 -7.05
CA PRO A 28 7.67 16.94 -7.18
C PRO A 28 8.17 15.77 -6.33
N SER A 29 9.14 15.01 -6.82
CA SER A 29 9.66 13.81 -6.14
C SER A 29 10.53 14.14 -4.92
N GLY A 30 11.22 15.27 -4.93
CA GLY A 30 12.08 15.72 -3.83
C GLY A 30 12.37 17.21 -3.93
N THR A 31 13.15 17.72 -2.97
CA THR A 31 13.40 19.18 -2.83
C THR A 31 14.01 19.81 -4.08
N ASP A 32 14.81 19.07 -4.85
CA ASP A 32 15.41 19.54 -6.11
C ASP A 32 14.36 19.80 -7.21
N GLU A 33 13.20 19.14 -7.15
CA GLU A 33 12.05 19.38 -8.02
C GLU A 33 11.09 20.45 -7.45
N GLY A 34 11.42 21.04 -6.30
CA GLY A 34 10.66 22.13 -5.68
C GLY A 34 9.65 21.71 -4.61
N GLY A 35 9.74 20.49 -4.06
CA GLY A 35 8.83 20.07 -2.98
C GLY A 35 8.96 18.61 -2.56
N CYS A 36 7.84 17.98 -2.19
CA CYS A 36 7.73 16.66 -1.56
C CYS A 36 7.84 16.70 -0.04
N TYR A 37 6.84 17.30 0.62
CA TYR A 37 6.77 17.26 2.07
C TYR A 37 6.30 15.89 2.55
N SER A 38 5.14 15.43 2.06
CA SER A 38 4.64 14.07 2.26
C SER A 38 4.75 13.62 3.73
N GLU A 39 4.20 14.44 4.64
CA GLU A 39 4.41 14.25 6.09
C GLU A 39 3.82 12.92 6.56
N THR A 40 4.52 12.22 7.45
CA THR A 40 4.02 10.99 8.10
C THR A 40 2.67 11.23 8.76
N CYS A 41 2.50 12.33 9.51
CA CYS A 41 1.21 12.66 10.14
C CYS A 41 0.08 12.89 9.13
N ALA A 42 0.40 13.47 7.97
CA ALA A 42 -0.60 13.74 6.96
C ALA A 42 -1.10 12.45 6.31
N SER A 43 -0.21 11.48 6.05
CA SER A 43 -0.58 10.12 5.61
C SER A 43 -1.49 9.42 6.62
N ILE A 44 -1.16 9.51 7.92
CA ILE A 44 -2.01 8.98 8.99
C ILE A 44 -3.39 9.67 9.00
N GLY A 45 -3.42 10.99 8.80
CA GLY A 45 -4.68 11.75 8.68
C GLY A 45 -5.55 11.30 7.51
N VAL A 46 -4.94 10.96 6.36
CA VAL A 46 -5.65 10.37 5.22
C VAL A 46 -6.25 9.01 5.56
N MET A 47 -5.52 8.16 6.28
CA MET A 47 -6.04 6.86 6.74
C MET A 47 -7.28 7.04 7.62
N MET A 48 -7.23 7.97 8.58
CA MET A 48 -8.37 8.29 9.44
C MET A 48 -9.58 8.79 8.65
N LEU A 49 -9.35 9.63 7.63
CA LEU A 49 -10.42 10.09 6.74
C LEU A 49 -11.02 8.92 5.93
N ALA A 50 -10.18 8.06 5.37
CA ALA A 50 -10.61 6.90 4.61
C ALA A 50 -11.46 5.93 5.44
N GLU A 51 -11.05 5.65 6.69
CA GLU A 51 -11.82 4.85 7.64
C GLU A 51 -13.22 5.42 7.87
N ARG A 52 -13.35 6.75 8.06
CA ARG A 52 -14.66 7.40 8.22
C ARG A 52 -15.51 7.36 6.96
N LEU A 53 -14.89 7.48 5.78
CA LEU A 53 -15.60 7.36 4.51
C LEU A 53 -16.12 5.94 4.28
N LEU A 54 -15.38 4.90 4.68
CA LEU A 54 -15.84 3.50 4.62
C LEU A 54 -17.09 3.25 5.48
N GLN A 55 -17.22 3.96 6.61
CA GLN A 55 -18.40 3.87 7.48
C GLN A 55 -19.65 4.53 6.86
N ILE A 56 -19.47 5.48 5.94
CA ILE A 56 -20.55 6.19 5.25
C ILE A 56 -20.93 5.48 3.95
N ASP A 57 -19.92 5.10 3.16
CA ASP A 57 -20.08 4.41 1.89
C ASP A 57 -19.04 3.29 1.77
N LEU A 58 -19.52 2.05 1.75
CA LEU A 58 -18.68 0.87 1.61
C LEU A 58 -18.16 0.75 0.17
N ASP A 59 -17.12 1.51 -0.12
CA ASP A 59 -16.43 1.55 -1.42
C ASP A 59 -14.94 1.26 -1.21
N ALA A 60 -14.44 0.23 -1.91
CA ALA A 60 -13.09 -0.28 -1.77
C ALA A 60 -12.03 0.78 -2.07
N LYS A 61 -12.33 1.80 -2.90
CA LYS A 61 -11.39 2.87 -3.20
C LYS A 61 -10.89 3.61 -1.96
N TYR A 62 -11.68 3.68 -0.89
CA TYR A 62 -11.26 4.29 0.36
C TYR A 62 -10.28 3.39 1.11
N ALA A 63 -10.57 2.10 1.17
CA ALA A 63 -9.66 1.11 1.76
C ALA A 63 -8.37 0.93 0.93
N ASP A 64 -8.41 1.11 -0.39
CA ASP A 64 -7.24 1.11 -1.26
C ASP A 64 -6.30 2.28 -0.91
N ILE A 65 -6.85 3.48 -0.69
CA ILE A 65 -6.05 4.63 -0.24
C ILE A 65 -5.53 4.42 1.19
N MET A 66 -6.35 3.87 2.08
CA MET A 66 -5.93 3.56 3.46
C MET A 66 -4.75 2.57 3.47
N GLU A 67 -4.83 1.50 2.66
CA GLU A 67 -3.78 0.51 2.49
C GLU A 67 -2.51 1.13 1.87
N LEU A 68 -2.67 1.96 0.84
CA LEU A 68 -1.57 2.65 0.18
C LEU A 68 -0.81 3.55 1.17
N CYS A 69 -1.53 4.38 1.93
CA CYS A 69 -0.92 5.22 2.96
C CYS A 69 -0.22 4.36 4.02
N PHE A 70 -0.84 3.26 4.48
CA PHE A 70 -0.26 2.43 5.52
C PHE A 70 1.06 1.78 5.09
N TYR A 71 1.07 1.05 3.98
CA TYR A 71 2.27 0.30 3.55
C TYR A 71 3.38 1.16 2.97
N ASN A 72 3.12 2.44 2.70
CA ASN A 72 4.08 3.35 2.11
C ASN A 72 4.28 4.57 3.03
N ALA A 73 3.81 5.77 2.67
CA ALA A 73 4.16 7.01 3.36
C ALA A 73 3.80 7.10 4.87
N GLY A 74 2.95 6.22 5.38
CA GLY A 74 2.58 6.13 6.79
C GLY A 74 3.53 5.28 7.64
N SER A 75 3.95 4.11 7.14
CA SER A 75 4.82 3.19 7.91
C SER A 75 6.32 3.36 7.60
N ILE A 76 6.69 3.77 6.38
CA ILE A 76 8.12 3.98 6.02
C ILE A 76 8.78 5.08 6.86
N GLY A 77 7.96 5.95 7.48
CA GLY A 77 8.44 6.99 8.35
C GLY A 77 8.94 6.53 9.72
N MET A 78 9.05 5.22 9.93
CA MET A 78 9.65 4.60 11.11
C MET A 78 10.64 3.53 10.67
N LEU A 79 11.74 3.37 11.40
CA LEU A 79 12.64 2.23 11.25
C LEU A 79 11.95 0.95 11.75
N ASP A 80 12.33 -0.21 11.24
CA ASP A 80 11.80 -1.53 11.65
C ASP A 80 11.78 -1.73 13.18
N ASP A 81 12.86 -1.34 13.86
CA ASP A 81 13.04 -1.46 15.31
C ASP A 81 12.29 -0.37 16.11
N GLY A 82 11.63 0.57 15.42
CA GLY A 82 10.89 1.68 16.02
C GLY A 82 11.76 2.77 16.63
N SER A 83 13.07 2.77 16.41
CA SER A 83 14.01 3.68 17.08
C SER A 83 14.16 5.04 16.40
N LYS A 84 13.90 5.13 15.09
CA LYS A 84 14.08 6.37 14.30
C LYS A 84 12.90 6.63 13.38
N PHE A 85 12.71 7.90 13.04
CA PHE A 85 11.54 8.36 12.30
C PHE A 85 11.92 9.36 11.19
N THR A 86 11.16 9.40 10.10
CA THR A 86 11.12 10.55 9.20
C THR A 86 9.98 11.48 9.60
N TYR A 87 10.16 12.78 9.33
CA TYR A 87 9.07 13.75 9.37
C TYR A 87 8.44 13.87 7.97
N ALA A 88 9.27 14.20 6.98
CA ALA A 88 8.91 14.26 5.57
C ALA A 88 9.31 12.97 4.84
N ASN A 89 8.44 12.46 3.98
CA ASN A 89 8.66 11.22 3.22
C ASN A 89 8.83 11.53 1.73
N GLN A 90 10.00 12.08 1.39
CA GLN A 90 10.37 12.40 0.01
C GLN A 90 10.42 11.14 -0.86
N LEU A 91 10.07 11.26 -2.15
CA LEU A 91 10.16 10.17 -3.13
C LEU A 91 11.56 10.09 -3.79
N ALA A 92 12.36 11.15 -3.68
CA ALA A 92 13.74 11.20 -4.12
C ALA A 92 14.60 11.86 -3.02
N SER A 93 15.78 11.29 -2.79
CA SER A 93 16.79 11.83 -1.88
C SER A 93 17.86 12.56 -2.70
N SER A 94 18.43 13.64 -2.16
CA SER A 94 19.57 14.34 -2.77
C SER A 94 20.60 14.72 -1.73
N ASP A 95 21.82 15.05 -2.18
CA ASP A 95 22.91 15.48 -1.28
C ASP A 95 22.53 16.70 -0.42
N THR A 96 21.61 17.54 -0.91
CA THR A 96 21.20 18.76 -0.20
C THR A 96 20.01 18.54 0.74
N ASP A 97 19.22 17.48 0.54
CA ASP A 97 18.07 17.13 1.39
C ASP A 97 17.90 15.61 1.51
N LEU A 98 18.88 14.97 2.18
CA LEU A 98 18.90 13.52 2.38
C LEU A 98 17.63 13.01 3.07
N SER A 99 17.01 12.00 2.48
CA SER A 99 15.94 11.24 3.12
C SER A 99 16.53 10.38 4.24
N ARG A 100 16.54 10.93 5.47
CA ARG A 100 17.11 10.27 6.65
C ARG A 100 16.14 10.24 7.82
N ARG A 101 16.18 9.14 8.56
CA ARG A 101 15.47 9.04 9.85
C ARG A 101 16.30 9.68 10.96
N ALA A 102 15.61 10.25 11.94
CA ALA A 102 16.19 10.81 13.15
C ALA A 102 15.55 10.16 14.38
N ASP A 103 16.31 10.08 15.47
CA ASP A 103 15.82 9.49 16.73
C ASP A 103 14.62 10.29 17.28
N TRP A 104 14.66 11.64 17.14
CA TRP A 104 13.58 12.52 17.57
C TRP A 104 13.61 13.89 16.87
N PHE A 105 12.56 14.69 17.09
CA PHE A 105 12.40 16.02 16.52
C PHE A 105 12.00 17.04 17.58
N LYS A 106 12.31 18.33 17.35
CA LYS A 106 11.79 19.42 18.22
C LYS A 106 10.26 19.50 18.16
N CYS A 107 9.69 19.39 16.95
CA CYS A 107 8.27 19.15 16.73
C CYS A 107 8.08 17.65 16.55
N ALA A 108 7.69 16.93 17.60
CA ALA A 108 7.60 15.48 17.57
C ALA A 108 6.16 14.99 17.43
N CYS A 109 5.44 15.49 16.43
CA CYS A 109 4.11 14.97 16.09
C CYS A 109 4.21 13.55 15.52
N CYS A 110 5.20 13.26 14.65
CA CYS A 110 5.27 12.00 13.90
C CYS A 110 5.47 10.76 14.78
N PRO A 111 6.47 10.69 15.69
CA PRO A 111 6.71 9.46 16.44
C PRO A 111 5.52 8.97 17.30
N PRO A 112 4.89 9.79 18.16
CA PRO A 112 3.73 9.34 18.94
C PRO A 112 2.50 9.09 18.05
N ASN A 113 2.41 9.72 16.89
CA ASN A 113 1.31 9.48 15.96
C ASN A 113 1.43 8.12 15.26
N VAL A 114 2.65 7.70 14.87
CA VAL A 114 2.93 6.34 14.38
C VAL A 114 2.63 5.31 15.47
N ALA A 115 3.11 5.54 16.70
CA ALA A 115 2.84 4.64 17.82
C ALA A 115 1.33 4.46 18.07
N ARG A 116 0.56 5.55 18.01
CA ARG A 116 -0.91 5.50 18.09
C ARG A 116 -1.52 4.71 16.93
N LEU A 117 -1.09 4.95 15.69
CA LEU A 117 -1.59 4.21 14.54
C LEU A 117 -1.41 2.70 14.73
N LEU A 118 -0.21 2.26 15.13
CA LEU A 118 0.07 0.83 15.37
C LEU A 118 -0.78 0.27 16.51
N GLY A 119 -0.98 1.04 17.58
CA GLY A 119 -1.86 0.65 18.69
C GLY A 119 -3.34 0.48 18.29
N TYR A 120 -3.78 1.15 17.22
CA TYR A 120 -5.15 1.10 16.69
C TYR A 120 -5.29 0.31 15.39
N ILE A 121 -4.24 -0.39 14.93
CA ILE A 121 -4.22 -1.00 13.59
C ILE A 121 -5.37 -1.99 13.35
N GLY A 122 -5.80 -2.72 14.39
CA GLY A 122 -6.93 -3.64 14.32
C GLY A 122 -8.25 -2.97 13.90
N GLY A 123 -8.42 -1.67 14.22
CA GLY A 123 -9.59 -0.89 13.80
C GLY A 123 -9.63 -0.58 12.31
N HIS A 124 -8.50 -0.70 11.60
CA HIS A 124 -8.42 -0.50 10.16
C HIS A 124 -8.58 -1.80 9.35
N LEU A 125 -8.54 -2.97 10.01
CA LEU A 125 -8.71 -4.26 9.35
C LEU A 125 -10.17 -4.53 8.99
N TRP A 126 -11.11 -4.12 9.85
CA TRP A 126 -12.53 -4.45 9.69
C TRP A 126 -13.47 -3.33 10.11
N THR A 127 -14.66 -3.33 9.52
CA THR A 127 -15.88 -2.83 10.17
C THR A 127 -16.83 -3.98 10.39
N SER A 128 -17.56 -3.95 11.51
CA SER A 128 -18.52 -5.00 11.84
C SER A 128 -19.75 -4.46 12.53
N SER A 129 -20.88 -5.12 12.33
CA SER A 129 -22.14 -4.83 13.02
C SER A 129 -22.87 -6.10 13.40
N SER A 130 -23.76 -6.01 14.38
CA SER A 130 -24.60 -7.12 14.83
C SER A 130 -25.97 -6.62 15.27
N ASP A 131 -27.00 -7.44 15.05
CA ASP A 131 -28.37 -7.20 15.54
C ASP A 131 -28.83 -8.45 16.30
N GLU A 132 -28.90 -8.34 17.62
CA GLU A 132 -29.31 -9.44 18.51
C GLU A 132 -30.74 -9.90 18.21
N LYS A 133 -31.66 -8.98 17.90
CA LYS A 133 -33.08 -9.32 17.69
C LYS A 133 -33.28 -10.11 16.40
N LYS A 134 -32.47 -9.82 15.39
CA LYS A 134 -32.47 -10.53 14.10
C LYS A 134 -31.49 -11.71 14.07
N ASN A 135 -30.67 -11.84 15.10
CA ASN A 135 -29.58 -12.81 15.17
C ASN A 135 -28.65 -12.72 13.96
N THR A 136 -28.22 -11.51 13.60
CA THR A 136 -27.37 -11.26 12.43
C THR A 136 -26.02 -10.67 12.81
N ALA A 137 -24.99 -10.99 12.05
CA ALA A 137 -23.68 -10.34 12.09
C ALA A 137 -23.20 -10.00 10.68
N GLU A 138 -22.66 -8.81 10.50
CA GLU A 138 -22.03 -8.38 9.25
C GLU A 138 -20.58 -7.99 9.50
N ILE A 139 -19.69 -8.41 8.60
CA ILE A 139 -18.25 -8.14 8.68
C ILE A 139 -17.79 -7.64 7.32
N ASN A 140 -17.17 -6.47 7.27
CA ASN A 140 -16.47 -5.98 6.08
C ASN A 140 -14.97 -6.03 6.36
N VAL A 141 -14.22 -6.80 5.56
CA VAL A 141 -12.77 -6.92 5.63
C VAL A 141 -12.15 -5.88 4.71
N HIS A 142 -11.49 -4.88 5.30
CA HIS A 142 -10.90 -3.74 4.60
C HIS A 142 -9.44 -3.97 4.27
N THR A 143 -8.64 -4.58 5.14
CA THR A 143 -7.24 -4.92 4.87
C THR A 143 -6.94 -6.32 5.37
N TYR A 144 -5.86 -6.90 4.87
CA TYR A 144 -5.45 -8.25 5.18
C TYR A 144 -4.24 -8.24 6.10
N ALA A 145 -4.37 -8.95 7.21
CA ALA A 145 -3.32 -9.24 8.17
C ALA A 145 -3.76 -10.46 8.98
N SER A 146 -2.79 -11.19 9.54
CA SER A 146 -3.10 -12.30 10.44
C SER A 146 -3.66 -11.76 11.77
N ALA A 147 -4.95 -11.97 12.02
CA ALA A 147 -5.64 -11.42 13.18
C ALA A 147 -7.01 -12.09 13.43
N VAL A 148 -7.56 -11.90 14.63
CA VAL A 148 -8.84 -12.49 15.05
C VAL A 148 -9.82 -11.40 15.46
N LEU A 149 -10.99 -11.36 14.80
CA LEU A 149 -12.11 -10.50 15.15
C LEU A 149 -13.15 -11.29 15.93
N SER A 150 -13.68 -10.72 17.03
CA SER A 150 -14.76 -11.32 17.82
C SER A 150 -15.91 -10.33 17.98
N ILE A 151 -17.12 -10.73 17.61
CA ILE A 151 -18.33 -9.89 17.58
C ILE A 151 -19.40 -10.54 18.48
N PRO A 152 -19.84 -9.87 19.56
CA PRO A 152 -20.91 -10.38 20.41
C PRO A 152 -22.28 -10.29 19.69
N VAL A 153 -23.07 -11.35 19.76
CA VAL A 153 -24.46 -11.42 19.26
C VAL A 153 -25.32 -12.06 20.35
N GLY A 154 -25.94 -11.22 21.19
CA GLY A 154 -26.65 -11.66 22.39
C GLY A 154 -25.72 -12.42 23.35
N ARG A 155 -26.03 -13.69 23.63
CA ARG A 155 -25.20 -14.58 24.48
C ARG A 155 -24.12 -15.35 23.71
N HIS A 156 -24.02 -15.14 22.41
CA HIS A 156 -23.10 -15.84 21.53
C HIS A 156 -22.03 -14.88 21.00
N THR A 157 -20.99 -15.44 20.39
CA THR A 157 -19.91 -14.68 19.77
C THR A 157 -19.62 -15.26 18.40
N VAL A 158 -19.62 -14.41 17.39
CA VAL A 158 -19.12 -14.73 16.05
C VAL A 158 -17.65 -14.36 16.03
N GLN A 159 -16.79 -15.28 15.59
CA GLN A 159 -15.35 -15.04 15.46
C GLN A 159 -14.91 -15.28 14.02
N LEU A 160 -14.14 -14.35 13.46
CA LEU A 160 -13.48 -14.49 12.16
C LEU A 160 -11.97 -14.37 12.37
N GLU A 161 -11.24 -15.43 12.02
CA GLU A 161 -9.78 -15.46 12.03
C GLU A 161 -9.26 -15.33 10.59
N GLN A 162 -8.27 -14.46 10.39
CA GLN A 162 -7.50 -14.30 9.16
C GLN A 162 -6.09 -14.85 9.38
N LYS A 163 -5.56 -15.60 8.41
CA LYS A 163 -4.14 -16.01 8.35
C LYS A 163 -3.59 -15.74 6.96
N THR A 164 -2.51 -14.98 6.91
CA THR A 164 -1.87 -14.55 5.66
C THR A 164 -0.47 -14.04 5.92
N ASP A 165 0.37 -14.08 4.88
CA ASP A 165 1.67 -13.41 4.80
C ASP A 165 1.59 -12.13 3.95
N TRP A 166 0.40 -11.53 3.89
CA TRP A 166 0.20 -10.21 3.28
C TRP A 166 1.13 -9.18 3.94
N PRO A 167 1.81 -8.30 3.18
CA PRO A 167 1.66 -8.02 1.74
C PRO A 167 2.57 -8.83 0.79
N TRP A 168 3.31 -9.82 1.29
CA TRP A 168 4.29 -10.57 0.50
C TRP A 168 3.68 -11.70 -0.32
N ASP A 169 2.67 -12.36 0.25
CA ASP A 169 1.88 -13.39 -0.42
C ASP A 169 0.38 -13.04 -0.44
N GLY A 170 -0.27 -13.40 -1.54
CA GLY A 170 -1.67 -13.08 -1.78
C GLY A 170 -2.66 -14.13 -1.31
N ASN A 171 -2.21 -15.16 -0.58
CA ASN A 171 -3.05 -16.15 0.05
C ASN A 171 -3.60 -15.62 1.39
N ILE A 172 -4.91 -15.43 1.47
CA ILE A 172 -5.60 -15.10 2.72
C ILE A 172 -6.55 -16.24 3.08
N GLN A 173 -6.27 -16.89 4.20
CA GLN A 173 -7.10 -17.95 4.78
C GLN A 173 -8.03 -17.36 5.84
N PHE A 174 -9.26 -17.81 5.85
CA PHE A 174 -10.31 -17.39 6.77
C PHE A 174 -10.90 -18.59 7.49
N GLU A 175 -11.10 -18.43 8.80
CA GLU A 175 -11.82 -19.40 9.64
C GLU A 175 -12.95 -18.66 10.37
N LEU A 176 -14.19 -19.02 10.06
CA LEU A 176 -15.40 -18.47 10.68
C LEU A 176 -15.93 -19.43 11.74
N LYS A 177 -16.01 -18.97 12.99
CA LYS A 177 -16.74 -19.64 14.06
C LYS A 177 -18.02 -18.86 14.34
N SER A 178 -19.16 -19.42 13.90
CA SER A 178 -20.49 -18.85 14.08
C SER A 178 -21.48 -19.97 14.36
N LEU A 179 -22.49 -19.72 15.21
CA LEU A 179 -23.58 -20.67 15.38
C LEU A 179 -24.49 -20.65 14.16
N GLU A 180 -25.02 -21.80 13.75
CA GLU A 180 -25.88 -21.91 12.56
C GLU A 180 -27.13 -21.00 12.61
N ALA A 181 -27.63 -20.73 13.82
CA ALA A 181 -28.75 -19.82 14.03
C ALA A 181 -28.42 -18.34 13.72
N ILE A 182 -27.13 -17.96 13.76
CA ILE A 182 -26.68 -16.59 13.51
C ILE A 182 -26.45 -16.41 12.01
N THR A 183 -27.18 -15.49 11.41
CA THR A 183 -27.05 -15.16 10.00
C THR A 183 -25.84 -14.24 9.81
N THR A 184 -24.74 -14.79 9.30
CA THR A 184 -23.48 -14.04 9.09
C THR A 184 -23.30 -13.68 7.63
N THR A 185 -22.91 -12.44 7.34
CA THR A 185 -22.47 -11.98 6.01
C THR A 185 -21.06 -11.42 6.12
N ILE A 186 -20.17 -11.82 5.21
CA ILE A 186 -18.80 -11.31 5.13
C ILE A 186 -18.61 -10.61 3.78
N ARG A 187 -18.00 -9.42 3.78
CA ARG A 187 -17.64 -8.69 2.57
C ARG A 187 -16.13 -8.54 2.52
N LEU A 188 -15.49 -9.14 1.54
CA LEU A 188 -14.05 -9.06 1.34
C LEU A 188 -13.76 -7.94 0.34
N ARG A 189 -12.89 -6.99 0.68
CA ARG A 189 -12.38 -6.06 -0.33
C ARG A 189 -11.75 -6.85 -1.48
N ILE A 190 -11.76 -6.31 -2.69
CA ILE A 190 -10.92 -6.72 -3.80
C ILE A 190 -10.09 -5.48 -4.14
N PRO A 191 -8.77 -5.46 -3.87
CA PRO A 191 -7.95 -4.28 -4.09
C PRO A 191 -8.05 -3.77 -5.53
N GLY A 192 -8.14 -2.46 -5.73
CA GLY A 192 -8.30 -1.88 -7.07
C GLY A 192 -7.15 -2.18 -8.05
N TRP A 193 -5.97 -2.54 -7.53
CA TRP A 193 -4.82 -2.96 -8.34
C TRP A 193 -4.83 -4.45 -8.70
N ALA A 194 -5.68 -5.28 -8.08
CA ALA A 194 -5.74 -6.72 -8.29
C ALA A 194 -6.42 -7.05 -9.62
N LYS A 195 -5.76 -7.87 -10.46
CA LYS A 195 -6.31 -8.35 -11.73
C LYS A 195 -6.91 -9.75 -11.60
N ASP A 196 -6.15 -10.66 -11.00
CA ASP A 196 -6.50 -12.07 -10.88
C ASP A 196 -6.77 -12.41 -9.41
N ARG A 197 -7.87 -13.14 -9.18
CA ARG A 197 -8.33 -13.56 -7.86
C ARG A 197 -9.19 -14.81 -7.94
N THR A 198 -9.06 -15.68 -6.95
CA THR A 198 -9.88 -16.88 -6.78
C THR A 198 -10.35 -17.00 -5.33
N ILE A 199 -11.47 -17.70 -5.14
CA ILE A 199 -11.99 -18.05 -3.82
C ILE A 199 -12.20 -19.56 -3.75
N SER A 200 -11.81 -20.16 -2.64
CA SER A 200 -11.91 -21.59 -2.38
C SER A 200 -12.59 -21.82 -1.02
N PRO A 201 -13.59 -22.71 -0.90
CA PRO A 201 -14.26 -23.45 -1.98
C PRO A 201 -14.90 -22.54 -3.03
N GLU A 202 -15.06 -23.06 -4.25
CA GLU A 202 -15.48 -22.24 -5.38
C GLU A 202 -16.84 -21.57 -5.14
N PHE A 203 -16.90 -20.27 -5.46
CA PHE A 203 -18.07 -19.42 -5.24
C PHE A 203 -18.75 -19.03 -6.57
N ASP A 204 -18.79 -19.96 -7.51
CA ASP A 204 -19.12 -19.67 -8.91
C ASP A 204 -20.53 -19.11 -9.13
N ARG A 205 -21.50 -19.51 -8.31
CA ARG A 205 -22.89 -19.03 -8.42
C ARG A 205 -23.06 -17.55 -8.02
N TYR A 206 -22.04 -16.92 -7.44
CA TYR A 206 -22.10 -15.55 -6.90
C TYR A 206 -20.82 -14.70 -7.17
N ALA A 207 -19.75 -15.30 -7.71
CA ALA A 207 -18.46 -14.65 -8.00
C ALA A 207 -18.55 -13.44 -8.95
N SER A 208 -19.69 -13.24 -9.61
CA SER A 208 -19.94 -12.16 -10.55
C SER A 208 -20.41 -10.84 -9.91
N LYS A 209 -20.66 -10.78 -8.59
CA LYS A 209 -21.16 -9.55 -7.93
C LYS A 209 -20.17 -8.96 -6.93
N VAL A 210 -19.08 -8.39 -7.45
CA VAL A 210 -18.28 -7.41 -6.70
C VAL A 210 -18.99 -6.06 -6.78
N THR A 211 -19.45 -5.54 -5.65
CA THR A 211 -20.11 -4.23 -5.58
C THR A 211 -19.17 -3.23 -4.94
N LYS A 212 -18.85 -2.14 -5.65
CA LYS A 212 -17.87 -1.13 -5.21
C LYS A 212 -16.57 -1.74 -4.65
N GLY A 213 -16.07 -2.77 -5.33
CA GLY A 213 -14.84 -3.47 -4.93
C GLY A 213 -14.97 -4.39 -3.71
N TYR A 214 -16.17 -4.73 -3.24
CA TYR A 214 -16.35 -5.77 -2.21
C TYR A 214 -17.05 -7.02 -2.76
N LEU A 215 -16.43 -8.18 -2.59
CA LEU A 215 -17.01 -9.50 -2.80
C LEU A 215 -17.84 -9.88 -1.57
N THR A 216 -19.15 -10.06 -1.75
CA THR A 216 -20.05 -10.45 -0.65
C THR A 216 -20.21 -11.96 -0.58
N LEU A 217 -19.85 -12.54 0.56
CA LEU A 217 -20.09 -13.92 0.94
C LEU A 217 -21.39 -13.98 1.77
N PRO A 218 -22.48 -14.51 1.20
CA PRO A 218 -23.78 -14.53 1.85
C PRO A 218 -23.85 -15.67 2.88
N PRO A 219 -24.85 -15.63 3.78
CA PRO A 219 -25.03 -16.64 4.82
C PRO A 219 -25.09 -18.07 4.29
N GLU A 220 -25.71 -18.30 3.13
CA GLU A 220 -25.85 -19.64 2.53
C GLU A 220 -24.50 -20.26 2.14
N TYR A 221 -23.54 -19.44 1.75
CA TYR A 221 -22.18 -19.91 1.50
C TYR A 221 -21.43 -20.18 2.80
N LEU A 222 -21.50 -19.25 3.75
CA LEU A 222 -20.77 -19.34 5.02
C LEU A 222 -21.27 -20.47 5.93
N LYS A 223 -22.53 -20.91 5.80
CA LYS A 223 -23.05 -22.09 6.52
C LYS A 223 -22.38 -23.40 6.12
N THR A 224 -21.89 -23.50 4.89
CA THR A 224 -21.28 -24.72 4.34
C THR A 224 -19.76 -24.61 4.23
N ASN A 225 -19.22 -23.39 4.27
CA ASN A 225 -17.79 -23.10 4.11
C ASN A 225 -17.34 -22.20 5.27
N LEU A 226 -17.16 -22.81 6.45
CA LEU A 226 -16.63 -22.13 7.64
C LEU A 226 -15.14 -21.81 7.48
N SER A 227 -14.41 -22.67 6.75
CA SER A 227 -13.04 -22.43 6.30
C SER A 227 -13.07 -22.08 4.82
N PHE A 228 -12.47 -20.95 4.44
CA PHE A 228 -12.36 -20.52 3.05
C PHE A 228 -11.12 -19.68 2.83
N GLN A 229 -10.77 -19.46 1.57
CA GLN A 229 -9.54 -18.80 1.16
C GLN A 229 -9.83 -17.82 0.03
N LEU A 230 -9.25 -16.62 0.11
CA LEU A 230 -9.13 -15.70 -1.01
C LEU A 230 -7.67 -15.72 -1.47
N ASN A 231 -7.44 -15.99 -2.74
CA ASN A 231 -6.13 -15.82 -3.35
C ASN A 231 -6.18 -14.61 -4.29
N ILE A 232 -5.29 -13.65 -4.09
CA ILE A 232 -5.08 -12.51 -4.99
C ILE A 232 -3.70 -12.63 -5.59
N THR A 233 -3.59 -12.61 -6.90
CA THR A 233 -2.28 -12.71 -7.55
C THR A 233 -1.50 -11.39 -7.38
N LEU A 234 -0.35 -11.47 -6.70
CA LEU A 234 0.60 -10.36 -6.59
C LEU A 234 1.60 -10.45 -7.74
N LYS A 235 1.61 -9.44 -8.61
CA LYS A 235 2.57 -9.31 -9.72
C LYS A 235 3.19 -7.93 -9.71
N PRO A 236 4.46 -7.78 -10.15
CA PRO A 236 5.06 -6.48 -10.35
C PRO A 236 4.31 -5.75 -11.45
N ARG A 237 4.15 -4.44 -11.30
CA ARG A 237 3.50 -3.59 -12.28
C ARG A 237 4.17 -2.23 -12.32
N PHE A 238 4.31 -1.72 -13.54
CA PHE A 238 4.71 -0.34 -13.74
C PHE A 238 3.52 0.61 -13.54
N ILE A 239 3.79 1.73 -12.88
CA ILE A 239 2.83 2.81 -12.66
C ILE A 239 3.44 4.11 -13.19
N SER A 240 2.75 4.74 -14.13
CA SER A 240 3.08 6.07 -14.65
C SER A 240 2.22 7.12 -13.96
N PRO A 241 2.77 8.29 -13.62
CA PRO A 241 1.96 9.41 -13.17
C PRO A 241 1.08 9.94 -14.32
N HIS A 242 0.05 10.71 -13.97
CA HIS A 242 -0.78 11.39 -14.95
C HIS A 242 0.06 12.45 -15.72
N PRO A 243 -0.12 12.63 -17.04
CA PRO A 243 0.70 13.56 -17.84
C PRO A 243 0.77 15.00 -17.32
N TYR A 244 -0.27 15.46 -16.63
CA TYR A 244 -0.31 16.80 -16.01
C TYR A 244 0.66 16.98 -14.83
N THR A 245 1.25 15.91 -14.32
CA THR A 245 2.38 16.02 -13.37
C THR A 245 3.65 16.52 -14.06
N ASN A 246 3.73 16.38 -15.39
CA ASN A 246 4.90 16.72 -16.18
C ASN A 246 6.19 16.01 -15.72
N GLN A 247 6.06 14.83 -15.11
CA GLN A 247 7.16 14.00 -14.66
C GLN A 247 7.42 12.88 -15.67
N ASN A 248 8.68 12.73 -16.06
CA ASN A 248 9.12 11.63 -16.92
C ASN A 248 9.68 10.49 -16.06
N ILE A 249 8.83 9.94 -15.20
CA ILE A 249 9.19 8.87 -14.26
C ILE A 249 8.23 7.70 -14.42
N ILE A 250 8.71 6.52 -14.05
CA ILE A 250 7.89 5.33 -13.87
C ILE A 250 8.26 4.70 -12.54
N ALA A 251 7.27 4.15 -11.85
CA ALA A 251 7.46 3.47 -10.58
C ALA A 251 7.13 1.99 -10.72
N LEU A 252 7.78 1.17 -9.91
CA LEU A 252 7.47 -0.24 -9.79
C LEU A 252 6.64 -0.49 -8.52
N ALA A 253 5.62 -1.32 -8.62
CA ALA A 253 4.80 -1.71 -7.48
C ALA A 253 4.49 -3.20 -7.51
N ARG A 254 4.37 -3.82 -6.34
CA ARG A 254 3.91 -5.21 -6.18
C ARG A 254 2.94 -5.28 -5.02
N GLY A 255 1.72 -5.74 -5.31
CA GLY A 255 0.63 -5.65 -4.32
C GLY A 255 0.42 -4.19 -3.85
N PRO A 256 0.29 -3.93 -2.54
CA PRO A 256 0.13 -2.58 -2.00
C PRO A 256 1.45 -1.79 -1.85
N ILE A 257 2.60 -2.42 -2.11
CA ILE A 257 3.93 -1.82 -1.90
C ILE A 257 4.40 -1.11 -3.17
N ILE A 258 4.84 0.13 -3.01
CA ILE A 258 5.58 0.89 -4.02
C ILE A 258 7.08 0.73 -3.74
N TYR A 259 7.83 0.33 -4.75
CA TYR A 259 9.27 0.08 -4.64
C TYR A 259 10.06 1.36 -4.94
N CYS A 260 11.30 1.39 -4.44
CA CYS A 260 12.30 2.39 -4.77
C CYS A 260 13.60 1.72 -5.19
N VAL A 261 14.52 2.52 -5.74
CA VAL A 261 15.89 2.12 -6.04
C VAL A 261 16.80 2.88 -5.10
N GLU A 262 17.66 2.18 -4.38
CA GLU A 262 18.64 2.78 -3.46
C GLU A 262 20.08 2.62 -4.00
N ASP A 263 20.93 3.60 -3.70
CA ASP A 263 22.33 3.65 -4.13
C ASP A 263 23.23 2.63 -3.40
N PHE A 264 22.70 2.03 -2.33
CA PHE A 264 23.31 0.89 -1.65
C PHE A 264 23.38 -0.34 -2.55
N ASP A 265 22.30 -0.65 -3.28
CA ASP A 265 22.20 -1.82 -4.14
C ASP A 265 22.59 -1.51 -5.59
N ASN A 266 22.48 -0.25 -6.02
CA ASN A 266 22.49 0.12 -7.42
C ASN A 266 23.40 1.32 -7.76
N PRO A 267 24.03 1.35 -8.95
CA PRO A 267 24.76 2.52 -9.42
C PRO A 267 23.83 3.69 -9.83
N TRP A 268 24.30 4.92 -9.68
CA TRP A 268 23.56 6.14 -10.05
C TRP A 268 23.34 6.31 -11.57
N SER A 269 22.23 6.93 -11.97
CA SER A 269 21.83 7.28 -13.36
C SER A 269 21.27 6.14 -14.19
N LEU A 270 20.14 5.58 -13.75
CA LEU A 270 19.42 4.48 -14.40
C LEU A 270 18.24 4.99 -15.23
N VAL A 271 18.12 4.49 -16.45
CA VAL A 271 16.91 4.63 -17.29
C VAL A 271 16.25 3.28 -17.43
N LEU A 272 15.05 3.13 -16.90
CA LEU A 272 14.26 1.91 -16.97
C LEU A 272 13.60 1.73 -18.35
N ASP A 273 13.74 0.54 -18.91
CA ASP A 273 13.02 0.02 -20.06
C ASP A 273 11.77 -0.72 -19.57
N THR A 274 10.59 -0.26 -19.98
CA THR A 274 9.32 -0.85 -19.53
C THR A 274 9.02 -2.20 -20.16
N GLU A 275 9.75 -2.59 -21.20
CA GLU A 275 9.64 -3.91 -21.83
C GLU A 275 10.55 -4.97 -21.16
N CYS A 276 11.22 -4.61 -20.07
CA CYS A 276 12.11 -5.50 -19.35
C CYS A 276 11.40 -6.70 -18.67
N GLU A 277 12.19 -7.75 -18.43
CA GLU A 277 11.77 -8.85 -17.57
C GLU A 277 12.05 -8.51 -16.10
N ILE A 278 11.06 -8.78 -15.24
CA ILE A 278 11.18 -8.61 -13.80
C ILE A 278 11.09 -9.99 -13.15
N THR A 279 12.14 -10.36 -12.43
CA THR A 279 12.18 -11.60 -11.64
C THR A 279 12.00 -11.29 -10.16
N GLU A 280 11.26 -12.16 -9.45
CA GLU A 280 11.05 -12.03 -8.00
C GLU A 280 11.88 -13.06 -7.24
N THR A 281 12.54 -12.65 -6.16
CA THR A 281 13.24 -13.54 -5.23
C THR A 281 12.80 -13.30 -3.80
N ASP A 282 12.62 -14.37 -3.02
CA ASP A 282 12.43 -14.27 -1.57
C ASP A 282 13.76 -14.01 -0.87
N VAL A 283 13.88 -12.87 -0.20
CA VAL A 283 15.03 -12.56 0.64
C VAL A 283 14.69 -12.88 2.08
N ASN A 284 15.24 -13.99 2.57
CA ASN A 284 15.10 -14.41 3.96
C ASN A 284 16.18 -13.75 4.82
N SER A 285 15.94 -12.51 5.22
CA SER A 285 16.81 -11.77 6.15
C SER A 285 16.15 -11.59 7.52
N ALA A 286 16.74 -10.77 8.41
CA ALA A 286 16.04 -10.35 9.64
C ALA A 286 14.72 -9.63 9.33
N GLU A 287 14.67 -8.97 8.18
CA GLU A 287 13.48 -8.37 7.58
C GLU A 287 13.21 -9.07 6.25
N PRO A 288 12.25 -10.00 6.18
CA PRO A 288 11.94 -10.67 4.93
C PRO A 288 11.25 -9.71 3.96
N TYR A 289 11.70 -9.72 2.71
CA TYR A 289 11.10 -8.93 1.64
C TYR A 289 11.16 -9.68 0.30
N LYS A 290 10.38 -9.20 -0.67
CA LYS A 290 10.44 -9.64 -2.06
C LYS A 290 11.37 -8.73 -2.84
N GLU A 291 12.51 -9.24 -3.27
CA GLU A 291 13.42 -8.54 -4.16
C GLU A 291 12.87 -8.61 -5.60
N LEU A 292 12.91 -7.48 -6.30
CA LEU A 292 12.52 -7.38 -7.70
C LEU A 292 13.75 -7.01 -8.51
N THR A 293 14.22 -7.94 -9.34
CA THR A 293 15.34 -7.69 -10.26
C THR A 293 14.81 -7.42 -11.65
N VAL A 294 15.11 -6.25 -12.19
CA VAL A 294 14.90 -5.85 -13.57
C VAL A 294 16.11 -6.31 -14.39
N ARG A 295 15.93 -7.31 -15.26
CA ARG A 295 17.03 -7.88 -16.05
C ARG A 295 17.17 -7.23 -17.41
N ASP A 296 18.40 -6.85 -17.78
CA ASP A 296 18.76 -6.20 -19.04
C ASP A 296 17.88 -4.97 -19.39
N GLY A 297 17.26 -4.41 -18.35
CA GLY A 297 16.11 -3.52 -18.43
C GLY A 297 16.38 -2.15 -17.86
N ALA A 298 17.58 -1.89 -17.37
CA ALA A 298 18.03 -0.56 -17.01
C ALA A 298 19.24 -0.19 -17.85
N THR A 299 19.29 1.07 -18.26
CA THR A 299 20.44 1.63 -18.96
C THR A 299 21.13 2.63 -18.05
N LEU A 300 22.36 2.33 -17.68
CA LEU A 300 23.24 3.25 -16.99
C LEU A 300 23.72 4.32 -17.96
N LEU A 301 23.36 5.58 -17.71
CA LEU A 301 23.93 6.72 -18.43
C LEU A 301 25.25 7.10 -17.77
N LYS A 302 26.36 6.87 -18.47
CA LYS A 302 27.67 7.37 -18.09
C LYS A 302 27.79 8.83 -18.54
N VAL A 303 27.75 9.76 -17.58
CA VAL A 303 28.02 11.18 -17.81
C VAL A 303 29.52 11.43 -17.61
N PRO A 304 30.30 11.77 -18.65
CA PRO A 304 31.69 12.18 -18.49
C PRO A 304 31.82 13.40 -17.56
N GLU A 305 32.87 13.47 -16.74
CA GLU A 305 33.13 14.58 -15.80
C GLU A 305 33.13 15.97 -16.46
N SER A 306 33.43 16.06 -17.76
CA SER A 306 33.46 17.30 -18.54
C SER A 306 32.36 17.35 -19.61
N SER A 307 31.10 17.16 -19.21
CA SER A 307 29.95 17.26 -20.11
C SER A 307 29.38 18.69 -20.15
N GLY A 308 29.06 19.19 -21.35
CA GLY A 308 28.22 20.40 -21.48
C GLY A 308 26.76 20.11 -21.10
N PRO A 309 25.86 21.11 -21.10
CA PRO A 309 24.44 20.94 -20.73
C PRO A 309 23.66 20.01 -21.67
N TYR A 310 24.26 19.57 -22.77
CA TYR A 310 23.70 18.62 -23.72
C TYR A 310 24.68 17.47 -23.94
N LEU A 311 24.23 16.25 -23.65
CA LEU A 311 24.91 15.01 -24.05
C LEU A 311 24.34 14.57 -25.40
N ALA A 312 25.19 14.48 -26.42
CA ALA A 312 24.79 13.84 -27.67
C ALA A 312 24.47 12.37 -27.42
N HIS A 313 23.39 11.87 -28.04
CA HIS A 313 22.97 10.47 -27.93
C HIS A 313 24.01 9.54 -28.57
N ASN A 314 24.99 9.11 -27.79
CA ASN A 314 26.04 8.17 -28.19
C ASN A 314 25.83 6.82 -27.49
N LYS A 315 25.69 5.74 -28.27
CA LYS A 315 25.48 4.38 -27.74
C LYS A 315 26.56 3.92 -26.74
N ASN A 316 27.76 4.47 -26.82
CA ASN A 316 28.86 4.13 -25.90
C ASN A 316 28.70 4.74 -24.50
N ASN A 317 27.81 5.71 -24.31
CA ASN A 317 27.51 6.30 -23.01
C ASN A 317 26.46 5.51 -22.23
N PHE A 318 25.93 4.44 -22.81
CA PHE A 318 24.83 3.65 -22.28
C PHE A 318 25.31 2.21 -22.08
N ALA A 319 25.18 1.68 -20.86
CA ALA A 319 25.43 0.27 -20.57
C ALA A 319 24.16 -0.34 -20.01
N LYS A 320 23.73 -1.48 -20.55
CA LYS A 320 22.66 -2.26 -19.93
C LYS A 320 23.16 -2.85 -18.62
N VAL A 321 22.33 -2.76 -17.59
CA VAL A 321 22.60 -3.26 -16.25
C VAL A 321 21.33 -3.92 -15.71
N ASP A 322 21.52 -4.92 -14.86
CA ASP A 322 20.46 -5.44 -14.01
C ASP A 322 20.33 -4.51 -12.80
N ILE A 323 19.09 -4.26 -12.35
CA ILE A 323 18.81 -3.44 -11.16
C ILE A 323 17.76 -4.07 -10.26
#